data_AF-A0A9D6TTG8-F1
#
_entry.id   AF-A0A9D6TTG8-F1
#
_cell.length_a   1.000
_cell.length_b   1.000
_cell.length_c   1.000
_cell.angle_alpha   90.00
_cell.angle_beta   90.00
_cell.angle_gamma   90.00
#
_symmetry.space_group_name_H-M   'P 1'
#
loop_
_entity.id
_entity.type
_entity.pdbx_description
1 polymer ?
#
loop_
_entity_poly.entity_id
_entity_poly.type
_entity_poly.pdbx_seq_one_letter_code
_entity_poly.pdbx_strand_id
1 'polypeptide(L)'
;MPCRLLAVLAALLLTLGALLDVARAQTLSGEYKIGVLEPLTGPLAGEGKRHLEGYEIVRDMINARGGVMGKKLVFVVGDAPDPTAAASEANRLITREGVKIITGSFSSRLCGAASEAAARHNVIYWETSCVDPRFNKRGLMTVFRTEIDATGFGWYNVEFIAKHLAPRFNLKPNQLKIAFLSEDSSYGQGV
;
A
#
# COMPACT_ATOMS: atom_id res chain seq x y z
N MET A 1 15.81 51.34 -40.00
CA MET A 1 15.36 49.92 -39.93
C MET A 1 16.20 48.98 -39.05
N PRO A 2 17.53 49.13 -38.83
CA PRO A 2 18.31 48.14 -38.07
C PRO A 2 18.04 48.15 -36.55
N CYS A 3 17.65 49.31 -36.00
CA CYS A 3 17.41 49.46 -34.56
C CYS A 3 16.15 48.71 -34.06
N ARG A 4 15.14 48.53 -34.93
CA ARG A 4 13.93 47.73 -34.62
C ARG A 4 14.19 46.23 -34.67
N LEU A 5 15.10 45.77 -35.53
CA LEU A 5 15.44 44.34 -35.67
C LEU A 5 16.27 43.83 -34.48
N LEU A 6 17.19 44.66 -33.98
CA LEU A 6 17.99 44.40 -32.78
C LEU A 6 17.13 44.32 -31.50
N ALA A 7 16.12 45.19 -31.38
CA ALA A 7 15.19 45.17 -30.24
C ALA A 7 14.30 43.92 -30.21
N VAL A 8 13.86 43.43 -31.39
CA VAL A 8 13.05 42.21 -31.51
C VAL A 8 13.88 40.95 -31.22
N LEU A 9 15.14 40.88 -31.68
CA LEU A 9 16.05 39.78 -31.36
C LEU A 9 16.39 39.71 -29.86
N ALA A 10 16.61 40.86 -29.21
CA ALA A 10 16.87 40.92 -27.77
C ALA A 10 15.65 40.49 -26.94
N ALA A 11 14.43 40.87 -27.35
CA ALA A 11 13.19 40.45 -26.69
C ALA A 11 12.94 38.93 -26.84
N LEU A 12 13.23 38.36 -28.02
CA LEU A 12 13.14 36.91 -28.26
C LEU A 12 14.14 36.12 -27.41
N LEU A 13 15.38 36.60 -27.25
CA LEU A 13 16.39 35.99 -26.39
C LEU A 13 16.02 36.05 -24.90
N LEU A 14 15.41 37.15 -24.44
CA LEU A 14 14.91 37.29 -23.07
C LEU A 14 13.71 36.37 -22.79
N THR A 15 12.81 36.18 -23.75
CA THR A 15 11.70 35.23 -23.62
C THR A 15 12.16 33.77 -23.66
N LEU A 16 13.22 33.45 -24.42
CA LEU A 16 13.79 32.11 -24.47
C LEU A 16 14.55 31.75 -23.17
N GLY A 17 15.22 32.72 -22.56
CA GLY A 17 15.87 32.56 -21.24
C GLY A 17 14.88 32.31 -20.10
N ALA A 18 13.70 32.96 -20.13
CA ALA A 18 12.65 32.76 -19.13
C ALA A 18 11.93 31.40 -19.26
N LEU A 19 11.89 30.82 -20.47
CA LEU A 19 11.34 29.48 -20.70
C LEU A 19 12.30 28.35 -20.28
N LEU A 20 13.61 28.63 -20.19
CA LEU A 20 14.62 27.67 -19.73
C LEU A 20 14.67 27.52 -18.21
N ASP A 21 14.18 28.50 -17.44
CA ASP A 21 14.16 28.42 -15.96
C ASP A 21 13.01 27.53 -15.43
N VAL A 22 12.00 27.23 -16.27
CA VAL A 22 10.89 26.32 -15.94
C VAL A 22 11.33 24.84 -16.00
N ALA A 23 12.51 24.55 -16.55
CA ALA A 23 13.08 23.20 -16.65
C ALA A 23 14.25 22.96 -15.70
N ARG A 24 14.36 23.70 -14.59
CA ARG A 24 15.18 23.24 -13.46
C ARG A 24 14.52 21.97 -12.90
N ALA A 25 15.02 20.82 -13.34
CA ALA A 25 14.79 19.55 -12.67
C ALA A 25 15.00 19.79 -11.17
N GLN A 26 13.92 19.72 -10.39
CA GLN A 26 13.95 20.02 -8.98
C GLN A 26 14.86 18.97 -8.32
N THR A 27 16.11 19.34 -8.05
CA THR A 27 17.09 18.45 -7.43
C THR A 27 16.53 18.03 -6.07
N LEU A 28 16.21 16.74 -5.93
CA LEU A 28 15.63 16.20 -4.71
C LEU A 28 16.67 16.29 -3.57
N SER A 29 16.30 16.88 -2.44
CA SER A 29 17.24 17.26 -1.39
C SER A 29 17.44 16.18 -0.32
N GLY A 30 17.17 14.91 -0.65
CA GLY A 30 17.24 13.77 0.27
C GLY A 30 16.17 12.72 -0.01
N GLU A 31 15.96 11.82 0.96
CA GLU A 31 15.08 10.66 0.80
C GLU A 31 14.15 10.46 2.00
N TYR A 32 12.93 9.98 1.73
CA TYR A 32 12.03 9.38 2.71
C TYR A 32 12.00 7.87 2.49
N LYS A 33 12.30 7.09 3.54
CA LYS A 33 12.25 5.63 3.51
C LYS A 33 10.93 5.12 4.07
N ILE A 34 10.29 4.21 3.34
CA ILE A 34 9.16 3.41 3.81
C ILE A 34 9.54 1.93 3.74
N GLY A 35 9.26 1.17 4.79
CA GLY A 35 9.38 -0.28 4.77
C GLY A 35 8.25 -0.91 3.96
N VAL A 36 8.57 -1.75 2.98
CA VAL A 36 7.58 -2.56 2.26
C VAL A 36 7.84 -4.02 2.60
N LEU A 37 6.89 -4.63 3.30
CA LEU A 37 7.00 -6.01 3.78
C LEU A 37 5.98 -6.86 3.05
N GLU A 38 6.44 -7.80 2.23
CA GLU A 38 5.58 -8.65 1.40
C GLU A 38 6.13 -10.10 1.38
N PRO A 39 5.28 -11.12 1.14
CA PRO A 39 5.76 -12.48 0.91
C PRO A 39 6.36 -12.57 -0.51
N LEU A 40 7.66 -12.42 -0.64
CA LEU A 40 8.38 -12.45 -1.93
C LEU A 40 8.90 -13.84 -2.27
N THR A 41 9.00 -14.71 -1.26
CA THR A 41 9.26 -16.14 -1.37
C THR A 41 8.15 -16.97 -0.73
N GLY A 42 8.21 -18.29 -0.93
CA GLY A 42 7.21 -19.23 -0.40
C GLY A 42 5.89 -19.27 -1.21
N PRO A 43 4.83 -19.84 -0.62
CA PRO A 43 3.58 -20.14 -1.33
C PRO A 43 2.85 -18.92 -1.90
N LEU A 44 3.03 -17.75 -1.28
CA LEU A 44 2.36 -16.49 -1.65
C LEU A 44 3.25 -15.55 -2.50
N ALA A 45 4.42 -16.02 -2.94
CA ALA A 45 5.40 -15.22 -3.68
C ALA A 45 4.83 -14.51 -4.92
N GLY A 46 3.91 -15.15 -5.63
CA GLY A 46 3.28 -14.57 -6.81
C GLY A 46 2.44 -13.33 -6.49
N GLU A 47 1.75 -13.33 -5.35
CA GLU A 47 0.92 -12.22 -4.89
C GLU A 47 1.80 -11.08 -4.35
N GLY A 48 2.75 -11.40 -3.46
CA GLY A 48 3.64 -10.39 -2.88
C GLY A 48 4.50 -9.67 -3.91
N LYS A 49 4.93 -10.35 -4.98
CA LYS A 49 5.63 -9.70 -6.10
C LYS A 49 4.77 -8.71 -6.86
N ARG A 50 3.48 -9.02 -7.09
CA ARG A 50 2.55 -8.09 -7.75
C ARG A 50 2.22 -6.89 -6.87
N HIS A 51 2.11 -7.08 -5.56
CA HIS A 51 2.02 -5.96 -4.62
C HIS A 51 3.24 -5.07 -4.67
N LEU A 52 4.44 -5.65 -4.58
CA LEU A 52 5.68 -4.89 -4.66
C LEU A 52 5.77 -4.09 -5.96
N GLU A 53 5.45 -4.71 -7.09
CA GLU A 53 5.40 -4.02 -8.39
C GLU A 53 4.45 -2.81 -8.36
N GLY A 54 3.25 -2.96 -7.79
CA GLY A 54 2.30 -1.86 -7.63
C GLY A 54 2.85 -0.71 -6.78
N TYR A 55 3.52 -1.02 -5.67
CA TYR A 55 4.21 0.00 -4.87
C TYR A 55 5.27 0.73 -5.69
N GLU A 56 6.13 -0.02 -6.38
CA GLU A 56 7.25 0.54 -7.16
C GLU A 56 6.77 1.47 -8.29
N ILE A 57 5.70 1.10 -8.98
CA ILE A 57 5.06 1.96 -9.99
C ILE A 57 4.65 3.30 -9.36
N VAL A 58 3.97 3.27 -8.20
CA VAL A 58 3.53 4.50 -7.52
C VAL A 58 4.72 5.32 -7.02
N ARG A 59 5.77 4.69 -6.48
CA ARG A 59 7.01 5.36 -6.09
C ARG A 59 7.63 6.10 -7.27
N ASP A 60 7.73 5.44 -8.41
CA ASP A 60 8.36 6.01 -9.60
C ASP A 60 7.54 7.17 -10.15
N MET A 61 6.21 7.05 -10.16
CA MET A 61 5.29 8.16 -10.49
C MET A 61 5.43 9.34 -9.54
N ILE A 62 5.52 9.11 -8.23
CA ILE A 62 5.70 10.17 -7.21
C ILE A 62 7.05 10.87 -7.42
N ASN A 63 8.13 10.09 -7.59
CA ASN A 63 9.47 10.63 -7.78
C ASN A 63 9.61 11.41 -9.09
N ALA A 64 8.99 10.95 -10.18
CA ALA A 64 8.95 11.68 -11.45
C ALA A 64 8.20 13.03 -11.35
N ARG A 65 7.31 13.19 -10.36
CA ARG A 65 6.55 14.42 -10.09
C ARG A 65 7.20 15.32 -9.03
N GLY A 66 8.50 15.15 -8.77
CA GLY A 66 9.24 15.99 -7.80
C GLY A 66 9.27 15.41 -6.38
N GLY A 67 8.88 14.15 -6.21
CA GLY A 67 8.96 13.44 -4.93
C GLY A 67 7.95 13.93 -3.89
N VAL A 68 8.20 13.58 -2.63
CA VAL A 68 7.39 14.00 -1.48
C VAL A 68 8.08 15.18 -0.84
N MET A 69 7.44 16.36 -0.87
CA MET A 69 8.01 17.60 -0.31
C MET A 69 9.45 17.87 -0.81
N GLY A 70 9.73 17.59 -2.09
CA GLY A 70 11.04 17.77 -2.70
C GLY A 70 12.10 16.71 -2.32
N LYS A 71 11.70 15.60 -1.70
CA LYS A 71 12.58 14.45 -1.40
C LYS A 71 12.13 13.20 -2.13
N LYS A 72 13.08 12.33 -2.47
CA LYS A 72 12.82 11.06 -3.13
C LYS A 72 12.13 10.08 -2.18
N LEU A 73 11.10 9.40 -2.63
CA LEU A 73 10.54 8.25 -1.94
C LEU A 73 11.37 7.01 -2.28
N VAL A 74 11.82 6.28 -1.25
CA VAL A 74 12.58 5.03 -1.37
C VAL A 74 11.91 3.95 -0.54
N PHE A 75 11.83 2.75 -1.09
CA PHE A 75 11.37 1.58 -0.34
C PHE A 75 12.53 0.76 0.15
N VAL A 76 12.41 0.30 1.39
CA VAL A 76 13.28 -0.74 1.94
C VAL A 76 12.44 -1.99 2.08
N VAL A 77 12.78 -3.00 1.28
CA VAL A 77 11.95 -4.19 1.11
C VAL A 77 12.36 -5.26 2.13
N GLY A 78 11.36 -5.96 2.68
CA GLY A 78 11.54 -7.14 3.53
C GLY A 78 10.69 -8.31 3.03
N ASP A 79 11.29 -9.50 2.96
CA ASP A 79 10.60 -10.73 2.56
C ASP A 79 10.00 -11.46 3.77
N ALA A 80 8.70 -11.73 3.71
CA ALA A 80 7.94 -12.33 4.81
C ALA A 80 7.18 -13.59 4.36
N PRO A 81 7.86 -14.72 4.11
CA PRO A 81 7.20 -15.96 3.68
C PRO A 81 6.31 -16.59 4.78
N ASP A 82 6.54 -16.23 6.05
CA ASP A 82 5.79 -16.72 7.21
C ASP A 82 5.72 -15.65 8.33
N PRO A 83 4.86 -15.84 9.36
CA PRO A 83 4.68 -14.85 10.43
C PRO A 83 5.95 -14.57 11.26
N THR A 84 6.84 -15.55 11.41
CA THR A 84 8.10 -15.37 12.15
C THR A 84 9.03 -14.46 11.36
N ALA A 85 9.18 -14.72 10.06
CA ALA A 85 9.92 -13.86 9.15
C ALA A 85 9.32 -12.44 9.10
N ALA A 86 7.99 -12.32 9.06
CA ALA A 86 7.28 -11.04 9.07
C ALA A 86 7.64 -10.18 10.30
N ALA A 87 7.61 -10.77 11.50
CA ALA A 87 8.00 -10.06 12.72
C ALA A 87 9.49 -9.70 12.74
N SER A 88 10.36 -10.61 12.26
CA SER A 88 11.81 -10.39 12.18
C SER A 88 12.17 -9.25 11.22
N GLU A 89 11.60 -9.26 10.01
CA GLU A 89 11.84 -8.23 9.00
C GLU A 89 11.27 -6.88 9.42
N ALA A 90 10.10 -6.85 10.07
CA ALA A 90 9.58 -5.61 10.66
C ALA A 90 10.59 -5.01 11.66
N ASN A 91 11.15 -5.82 12.57
CA ASN A 91 12.17 -5.34 13.50
C ASN A 91 13.45 -4.89 12.76
N ARG A 92 13.88 -5.60 11.71
CA ARG A 92 15.07 -5.22 10.92
C ARG A 92 14.87 -3.86 10.23
N LEU A 93 13.74 -3.67 9.56
CA LEU A 93 13.37 -2.42 8.90
C LEU A 93 13.38 -1.25 9.89
N ILE A 94 12.90 -1.47 11.11
CA ILE A 94 12.87 -0.42 12.14
C ILE A 94 14.27 -0.13 12.69
N THR A 95 14.97 -1.17 13.13
CA THR A 95 16.19 -1.02 13.95
C THR A 95 17.45 -0.80 13.11
N ARG A 96 17.51 -1.35 11.90
CA ARG A 96 18.69 -1.21 11.01
C ARG A 96 18.47 -0.17 9.93
N GLU A 97 17.27 -0.10 9.38
CA GLU A 97 16.96 0.79 8.25
C GLU A 97 16.35 2.12 8.69
N GLY A 98 15.93 2.21 9.95
CA GLY A 98 15.40 3.42 10.57
C GLY A 98 14.02 3.85 10.06
N VAL A 99 13.27 2.94 9.42
CA VAL A 99 11.96 3.30 8.87
C VAL A 99 10.96 3.66 9.97
N LYS A 100 10.09 4.64 9.68
CA LYS A 100 9.04 5.10 10.60
C LYS A 100 7.64 4.66 10.19
N ILE A 101 7.53 4.11 8.98
CA ILE A 101 6.31 3.56 8.42
C ILE A 101 6.68 2.22 7.75
N ILE A 102 5.90 1.19 8.02
CA ILE A 102 5.91 -0.10 7.31
C ILE A 102 4.55 -0.27 6.64
N THR A 103 4.53 -0.80 5.41
CA THR A 103 3.31 -1.12 4.67
C THR A 103 3.41 -2.50 4.00
N GLY A 104 2.26 -3.10 3.69
CA GLY A 104 2.13 -4.38 2.98
C GLY A 104 1.64 -5.55 3.83
N SER A 105 1.97 -6.76 3.34
CA SER A 105 2.04 -8.10 3.96
C SER A 105 1.13 -9.14 3.31
N PHE A 106 0.16 -8.71 2.50
CA PHE A 106 -0.80 -9.52 1.74
C PHE A 106 -1.73 -10.44 2.57
N SER A 107 -1.26 -11.06 3.65
CA SER A 107 -1.95 -12.12 4.38
C SER A 107 -2.32 -11.71 5.81
N SER A 108 -3.52 -12.12 6.24
CA SER A 108 -4.02 -11.94 7.62
C SER A 108 -3.10 -12.51 8.71
N ARG A 109 -2.28 -13.53 8.40
CA ARG A 109 -1.32 -14.09 9.37
C ARG A 109 -0.04 -13.25 9.46
N LEU A 110 0.41 -12.73 8.32
CA LEU A 110 1.62 -11.91 8.21
C LEU A 110 1.40 -10.52 8.81
N CYS A 111 0.26 -9.89 8.50
CA CYS A 111 -0.11 -8.58 9.04
C CYS A 111 -0.16 -8.59 10.56
N GLY A 112 -0.71 -9.64 11.17
CA GLY A 112 -0.83 -9.75 12.62
C GLY A 112 0.53 -9.66 13.31
N ALA A 113 1.48 -10.48 12.85
CA ALA A 113 2.83 -10.55 13.39
C ALA A 113 3.66 -9.29 13.11
N ALA A 114 3.63 -8.77 11.87
CA ALA A 114 4.40 -7.58 11.49
C ALA A 114 3.90 -6.32 12.21
N SER A 115 2.57 -6.14 12.30
CA SER A 115 1.97 -4.99 12.99
C SER A 115 2.23 -5.00 14.50
N GLU A 116 2.25 -6.18 15.15
CA GLU A 116 2.63 -6.30 16.56
C GLU A 116 4.09 -5.92 16.79
N ALA A 117 4.99 -6.35 15.89
CA ALA A 117 6.38 -5.94 15.95
C ALA A 117 6.56 -4.43 15.77
N ALA A 118 5.90 -3.83 14.78
CA ALA A 118 5.94 -2.40 14.55
C ALA A 118 5.37 -1.58 15.72
N ALA A 119 4.24 -2.01 16.28
CA ALA A 119 3.58 -1.32 17.39
C ALA A 119 4.45 -1.26 18.66
N ARG A 120 5.24 -2.32 18.97
CA ARG A 120 6.19 -2.31 20.10
C ARG A 120 7.25 -1.22 19.99
N HIS A 121 7.54 -0.75 18.79
CA HIS A 121 8.49 0.33 18.52
C HIS A 121 7.82 1.69 18.26
N ASN A 122 6.51 1.81 18.45
CA ASN A 122 5.71 2.99 18.08
C ASN A 122 5.90 3.41 16.62
N VAL A 123 6.12 2.45 15.73
CA VAL A 123 6.22 2.65 14.28
C VAL A 123 4.85 2.49 13.66
N ILE A 124 4.54 3.33 12.68
CA ILE A 124 3.27 3.24 11.95
C ILE A 124 3.31 1.98 11.09
N TYR A 125 2.30 1.15 11.23
CA TYR A 125 2.06 0.02 10.35
C TYR A 125 0.78 0.27 9.55
N TRP A 126 0.91 0.34 8.24
CA TRP A 126 -0.17 0.65 7.31
C TRP A 126 -0.49 -0.57 6.46
N GLU A 127 -1.51 -1.32 6.88
CA GLU A 127 -1.96 -2.54 6.20
C GLU A 127 -2.76 -2.22 4.94
N THR A 128 -2.49 -2.96 3.87
CA THR A 128 -3.12 -2.74 2.57
C THR A 128 -4.00 -3.89 2.08
N SER A 129 -3.96 -5.07 2.71
CA SER A 129 -4.61 -6.26 2.14
C SER A 129 -5.14 -7.29 3.13
N CYS A 130 -4.69 -7.27 4.38
CA CYS A 130 -5.17 -8.22 5.38
C CYS A 130 -6.57 -7.88 5.89
N VAL A 131 -7.44 -8.89 5.93
CA VAL A 131 -8.89 -8.71 6.16
C VAL A 131 -9.37 -9.24 7.51
N ASP A 132 -8.48 -9.75 8.38
CA ASP A 132 -8.87 -10.24 9.70
C ASP A 132 -9.64 -9.15 10.48
N PRO A 133 -10.92 -9.38 10.87
CA PRO A 133 -11.73 -8.39 11.59
C PRO A 133 -11.15 -8.03 12.96
N ARG A 134 -10.28 -8.86 13.52
CA ARG A 134 -9.61 -8.62 14.81
C ARG A 134 -8.44 -7.67 14.67
N PHE A 135 -7.90 -7.46 13.47
CA PHE A 135 -6.68 -6.68 13.22
C PHE A 135 -6.68 -5.31 13.91
N ASN A 136 -7.76 -4.54 13.73
CA ASN A 136 -7.96 -3.20 14.32
C ASN A 136 -8.58 -3.21 15.73
N LYS A 137 -8.94 -4.38 16.28
CA LYS A 137 -9.59 -4.52 17.59
C LYS A 137 -8.61 -4.83 18.73
N ARG A 138 -7.30 -4.79 18.45
CA ARG A 138 -6.22 -5.12 19.39
C ARG A 138 -5.75 -3.94 20.25
N GLY A 139 -6.29 -2.73 20.04
CA GLY A 139 -5.87 -1.53 20.79
C GLY A 139 -4.48 -1.01 20.41
N LEU A 140 -3.96 -1.38 19.23
CA LEU A 140 -2.66 -0.92 18.74
C LEU A 140 -2.82 0.45 18.03
N MET A 141 -2.35 1.52 18.67
CA MET A 141 -2.60 2.91 18.24
C MET A 141 -1.86 3.32 16.96
N THR A 142 -0.80 2.61 16.59
CA THR A 142 0.01 2.92 15.39
C THR A 142 -0.30 2.00 14.22
N VAL A 143 -1.37 1.20 14.31
CA VAL A 143 -1.73 0.21 13.30
C VAL A 143 -3.00 0.67 12.59
N PHE A 144 -2.92 0.79 11.26
CA PHE A 144 -4.01 1.25 10.40
C PHE A 144 -4.24 0.26 9.27
N ARG A 145 -5.46 0.25 8.74
CA ARG A 145 -5.85 -0.55 7.56
C ARG A 145 -6.71 0.29 6.63
N THR A 146 -6.44 0.24 5.33
CA THR A 146 -7.28 0.87 4.30
C THR A 146 -8.31 -0.06 3.69
N GLU A 147 -8.07 -1.37 3.75
CA GLU A 147 -8.99 -2.39 3.23
C GLU A 147 -10.18 -2.64 4.18
N ILE A 148 -11.32 -3.03 3.59
CA ILE A 148 -12.48 -3.54 4.32
C ILE A 148 -12.13 -4.87 4.98
N ASP A 149 -12.66 -5.18 6.17
CA ASP A 149 -12.48 -6.53 6.73
C ASP A 149 -13.39 -7.55 6.06
N ALA A 150 -13.07 -8.80 6.37
CA ALA A 150 -13.82 -9.98 6.00
C ALA A 150 -15.30 -9.92 6.46
N THR A 151 -15.63 -9.21 7.56
CA THR A 151 -17.03 -8.98 7.95
C THR A 151 -17.77 -8.13 6.92
N GLY A 152 -17.14 -7.05 6.45
CA GLY A 152 -17.68 -6.24 5.37
C GLY A 152 -17.82 -7.01 4.05
N PHE A 153 -16.82 -7.81 3.67
CA PHE A 153 -16.92 -8.70 2.50
C PHE A 153 -18.08 -9.70 2.63
N GLY A 154 -18.21 -10.36 3.79
CA GLY A 154 -19.28 -11.30 4.07
C GLY A 154 -20.66 -10.67 3.96
N TRP A 155 -20.83 -9.45 4.47
CA TRP A 155 -22.07 -8.70 4.36
C TRP A 155 -22.52 -8.51 2.91
N TYR A 156 -21.62 -8.05 2.03
CA TYR A 156 -21.95 -7.84 0.61
C TYR A 156 -22.28 -9.15 -0.11
N ASN A 157 -21.61 -10.26 0.23
CA ASN A 157 -21.94 -11.58 -0.32
C ASN A 157 -23.34 -12.03 0.09
N VAL A 158 -23.69 -11.91 1.37
CA VAL A 158 -25.03 -12.25 1.88
C VAL A 158 -26.08 -11.34 1.26
N GLU A 159 -25.80 -10.05 1.15
CA GLU A 159 -26.70 -9.07 0.53
C GLU A 159 -26.97 -9.42 -0.95
N PHE A 160 -25.92 -9.74 -1.70
CA PHE A 160 -26.05 -10.17 -3.10
C PHE A 160 -26.90 -11.44 -3.21
N ILE A 161 -26.63 -12.44 -2.38
CA ILE A 161 -27.37 -13.69 -2.37
C ILE A 161 -28.86 -13.44 -2.09
N ALA A 162 -29.17 -12.66 -1.05
CA ALA A 162 -30.55 -12.41 -0.64
C ALA A 162 -31.32 -11.55 -1.65
N LYS A 163 -30.70 -10.49 -2.17
CA LYS A 163 -31.38 -9.48 -3.00
C LYS A 163 -31.35 -9.78 -4.50
N HIS A 164 -30.34 -10.49 -4.98
CA HIS A 164 -30.12 -10.69 -6.42
C HIS A 164 -30.14 -12.16 -6.83
N LEU A 165 -29.60 -13.06 -6.02
CA LEU A 165 -29.53 -14.49 -6.38
C LEU A 165 -30.84 -15.23 -6.07
N ALA A 166 -31.40 -15.07 -4.87
CA ALA A 166 -32.62 -15.77 -4.47
C ALA A 166 -33.80 -15.52 -5.44
N PRO A 167 -34.09 -14.27 -5.86
CA PRO A 167 -35.19 -14.00 -6.78
C PRO A 167 -34.99 -14.64 -8.16
N ARG A 168 -33.75 -14.79 -8.64
CA ARG A 168 -33.45 -15.46 -9.92
C ARG A 168 -33.77 -16.96 -9.89
N PHE A 169 -33.80 -17.56 -8.71
CA PHE A 169 -34.23 -18.94 -8.51
C PHE A 169 -35.70 -19.05 -8.06
N ASN A 170 -36.47 -17.96 -8.06
CA ASN A 170 -37.82 -17.89 -7.49
C ASN A 170 -37.87 -18.32 -6.01
N LEU A 171 -36.78 -18.08 -5.27
CA LEU A 171 -36.68 -18.34 -3.83
C LEU A 171 -36.69 -17.04 -3.03
N LYS A 172 -37.24 -17.10 -1.82
CA LYS A 172 -37.08 -16.08 -0.79
C LYS A 172 -35.79 -16.34 0.01
N PRO A 173 -35.17 -15.32 0.64
CA PRO A 173 -33.96 -15.52 1.43
C PRO A 173 -34.07 -16.61 2.51
N ASN A 174 -35.23 -16.74 3.15
CA ASN A 174 -35.47 -17.77 4.19
C ASN A 174 -35.62 -19.21 3.64
N GLN A 175 -35.64 -19.39 2.32
CA GLN A 175 -35.69 -20.71 1.67
C GLN A 175 -34.30 -21.19 1.23
N LEU A 176 -33.28 -20.34 1.30
CA LEU A 176 -31.93 -20.69 0.94
C LEU A 176 -31.29 -21.58 2.01
N LYS A 177 -30.56 -22.59 1.56
CA LYS A 177 -29.69 -23.41 2.41
C LYS A 177 -28.25 -23.03 2.12
N ILE A 178 -27.49 -22.73 3.17
CA ILE A 178 -26.13 -22.25 3.06
C ILE A 178 -25.22 -23.28 3.74
N ALA A 179 -24.11 -23.62 3.07
CA ALA A 179 -23.00 -24.35 3.66
C ALA A 179 -21.81 -23.40 3.77
N PHE A 180 -21.08 -23.49 4.87
CA PHE A 180 -19.89 -22.69 5.12
C PHE A 180 -18.66 -23.60 5.10
N LEU A 181 -17.67 -23.23 4.30
CA LEU A 181 -16.38 -23.93 4.20
C LEU A 181 -15.28 -22.89 4.30
N SER A 182 -14.36 -23.07 5.24
CA SER A 182 -13.23 -22.16 5.45
C SER A 182 -11.95 -22.95 5.69
N GLU A 183 -10.82 -22.35 5.32
CA GLU A 183 -9.52 -22.85 5.77
C GLU A 183 -9.28 -22.52 7.24
N ASP A 184 -8.40 -23.28 7.90
CA ASP A 184 -8.03 -23.06 9.30
C ASP A 184 -6.92 -22.00 9.46
N SER A 185 -7.30 -20.74 9.24
CA SER A 185 -6.39 -19.61 9.33
C SER A 185 -7.09 -18.36 9.87
N SER A 186 -6.32 -17.33 10.26
CA SER A 186 -6.92 -16.04 10.65
C SER A 186 -7.68 -15.36 9.51
N TYR A 187 -7.32 -15.66 8.26
CA TYR A 187 -8.10 -15.27 7.09
C TYR A 187 -9.41 -16.07 7.06
N GLY A 188 -9.33 -17.41 6.99
CA GLY A 188 -10.51 -18.28 6.84
C GLY A 188 -11.52 -18.19 7.98
N GLN A 189 -11.08 -17.94 9.21
CA GLN A 189 -11.97 -17.73 10.36
C GLN A 189 -12.60 -16.32 10.40
N GLY A 190 -12.13 -15.41 9.55
CA GLY A 190 -12.65 -14.04 9.46
C GLY A 190 -13.71 -13.85 8.37
N VAL A 191 -13.68 -14.64 7.29
CA VAL A 191 -14.56 -14.53 6.10
C VAL A 191 -15.80 -15.38 6.22
#